data_AF-A0A2N2HHL7-F1
#
_entry.id   AF-A0A2N2HHL7-F1
#
_cell.length_a   1.000
_cell.length_b   1.000
_cell.length_c   1.000
_cell.angle_alpha   90.00
_cell.angle_beta   90.00
_cell.angle_gamma   90.00
#
_symmetry.space_group_name_H-M   'P 1'
#
loop_
_entity.id
_entity.type
_entity.pdbx_description
1 polymer ?
#
loop_
_entity_poly.entity_id
_entity_poly.type
_entity_poly.pdbx_seq_one_letter_code
_entity_poly.pdbx_strand_id
1 'polypeptide(L)'
;AVKADAPTAADALGEAPCHEVAAQGEPLVVDWKTEQRADLELAMKEGVAVVAYSCDGIRLLKDCRIDGEYGFLGMTRREQVVRLENADEVRANLPLSGGSVGGEVGRGTTLDIAMVMVGKTRTTLDQPTREDLKGSCDGATHYVRGALVGAFAMDRGSQAKVRAAAEILGMGASTSSSSSESNRNQDGDPSDCKNASPDSPKPPSQCGAPIRLVLQAIAATAPPEVEKPVEATPSMAVVEPVCPKGLVFADGKCTDPAGAAAYQCKAGDADDCKAQCDRGHAGSCASIGVMLATGQGAAKDEGKAVESLRKACDGGESRGCTALGSLTLEGRGTAKDASAAATLFDRACKDGDAAGCGMLARLVADGEGTSQDPARAATLFQQACQGGYVAGCAEAASALVATDPAAAADLFKRACDGGHGASCNTLGEMHEAGKSVRKDPIFASMLYQRG
;
A
#
# COMPACT_ATOMS: atom_id res chain seq x y z
N ALA A 1 23.67 -30.00 23.24
CA ALA A 1 22.21 -30.19 23.24
C ALA A 1 21.60 -29.07 22.40
N VAL A 2 21.13 -29.40 21.20
CA VAL A 2 20.41 -28.48 20.32
C VAL A 2 19.08 -28.19 21.01
N LYS A 3 18.81 -26.93 21.39
CA LYS A 3 17.45 -26.56 21.83
C LYS A 3 16.56 -26.64 20.61
N ALA A 4 15.46 -27.38 20.72
CA ALA A 4 14.40 -27.39 19.72
C ALA A 4 13.92 -25.95 19.48
N ASP A 5 13.77 -25.58 18.21
CA ASP A 5 13.25 -24.29 17.80
C ASP A 5 11.90 -24.04 18.51
N ALA A 6 11.77 -22.86 19.11
CA ALA A 6 10.51 -22.45 19.70
C ALA A 6 9.45 -22.35 18.58
N PRO A 7 8.23 -22.86 18.77
CA PRO A 7 7.16 -22.72 17.79
C PRO A 7 6.92 -21.22 17.52
N THR A 8 6.74 -20.88 16.25
CA THR A 8 6.42 -19.51 15.85
C THR A 8 5.03 -19.11 16.36
N ALA A 9 4.72 -17.82 16.34
CA ALA A 9 3.37 -17.35 16.66
C ALA A 9 2.30 -17.99 15.75
N ALA A 10 2.65 -18.34 14.51
CA ALA A 10 1.81 -19.07 13.57
C ALA A 10 1.65 -20.56 13.96
N ASP A 11 2.73 -21.23 14.37
CA ASP A 11 2.69 -22.63 14.84
C ASP A 11 1.90 -22.77 16.15
N ALA A 12 1.96 -21.76 17.02
CA ALA A 12 1.26 -21.72 18.29
C ALA A 12 -0.27 -21.52 18.15
N LEU A 13 -0.73 -21.05 16.98
CA LEU A 13 -2.14 -20.75 16.70
C LEU A 13 -2.84 -21.80 15.82
N GLY A 14 -2.12 -22.81 15.32
CA GLY A 14 -2.70 -23.97 14.64
C GLY A 14 -3.41 -23.69 13.31
N GLU A 15 -3.11 -22.57 12.65
CA GLU A 15 -3.70 -22.18 11.36
C GLU A 15 -2.75 -22.52 10.20
N ALA A 16 -3.30 -22.96 9.06
CA ALA A 16 -2.51 -23.18 7.84
C ALA A 16 -1.95 -21.84 7.34
N PRO A 17 -0.67 -21.79 6.91
CA PRO A 17 0.09 -20.54 6.74
C PRO A 17 -0.30 -19.66 5.54
N CYS A 18 -1.34 -20.01 4.78
CA CYS A 18 -1.71 -19.33 3.54
C CYS A 18 -3.19 -19.55 3.20
N HIS A 19 -3.84 -18.49 2.68
CA HIS A 19 -5.12 -18.60 2.00
C HIS A 19 -4.87 -18.82 0.51
N GLU A 20 -5.47 -19.84 -0.09
CA GLU A 20 -5.37 -20.06 -1.54
C GLU A 20 -5.80 -18.80 -2.29
N VAL A 21 -4.89 -18.23 -3.08
CA VAL A 21 -5.18 -17.08 -3.93
C VAL A 21 -6.11 -17.56 -5.05
N ALA A 22 -7.41 -17.32 -4.87
CA ALA A 22 -8.42 -17.84 -5.78
C ALA A 22 -8.51 -17.07 -7.12
N ALA A 23 -8.00 -15.83 -7.18
CA ALA A 23 -8.24 -14.94 -8.33
C ALA A 23 -7.00 -14.24 -8.90
N GLN A 24 -6.18 -13.56 -8.07
CA GLN A 24 -5.02 -12.78 -8.52
C GLN A 24 -3.92 -12.75 -7.47
N GLY A 25 -2.67 -12.96 -7.90
CA GLY A 25 -1.49 -12.94 -7.01
C GLY A 25 -0.36 -12.08 -7.57
N GLU A 26 0.38 -11.38 -6.71
CA GLU A 26 1.51 -10.51 -7.12
C GLU A 26 2.85 -10.94 -6.51
N PRO A 27 3.36 -12.13 -6.85
CA PRO A 27 4.59 -12.65 -6.26
C PRO A 27 5.82 -11.90 -6.78
N LEU A 28 6.80 -11.75 -5.90
CA LEU A 28 8.12 -11.25 -6.25
C LEU A 28 8.90 -12.34 -7.01
N VAL A 29 9.47 -11.98 -8.17
CA VAL A 29 10.23 -12.90 -9.04
C VAL A 29 11.60 -13.21 -8.46
N VAL A 30 12.12 -12.32 -7.62
CA VAL A 30 13.38 -12.47 -6.90
C VAL A 30 13.45 -13.75 -6.04
N ASP A 31 12.29 -14.35 -5.79
CA ASP A 31 12.08 -15.61 -5.08
C ASP A 31 12.42 -16.86 -5.92
N TRP A 32 12.63 -16.71 -7.23
CA TRP A 32 12.92 -17.80 -8.16
C TRP A 32 14.42 -18.00 -8.35
N LYS A 33 14.85 -19.26 -8.54
CA LYS A 33 16.23 -19.55 -8.94
C LYS A 33 16.55 -18.91 -10.28
N THR A 34 17.81 -18.55 -10.51
CA THR A 34 18.26 -17.90 -11.75
C THR A 34 17.86 -18.67 -13.00
N GLU A 35 17.91 -20.01 -12.95
CA GLU A 35 17.51 -20.86 -14.07
C GLU A 35 16.00 -20.76 -14.34
N GLN A 36 15.19 -20.74 -13.29
CA GLN A 36 13.73 -20.64 -13.42
C GLN A 36 13.29 -19.27 -13.92
N ARG A 37 14.03 -18.20 -13.58
CA ARG A 37 13.80 -16.86 -14.13
C ARG A 37 14.09 -16.82 -15.62
N ALA A 38 15.20 -17.42 -16.05
CA ALA A 38 15.51 -17.55 -17.48
C ALA A 38 14.43 -18.36 -18.22
N ASP A 39 13.95 -19.46 -17.62
CA ASP A 39 12.83 -20.24 -18.17
C ASP A 39 11.54 -19.40 -18.28
N LEU A 40 11.24 -18.58 -17.28
CA LEU A 40 10.07 -17.69 -17.28
C LEU A 40 10.18 -16.62 -18.36
N GLU A 41 11.34 -15.97 -18.48
CA GLU A 41 11.57 -14.99 -19.55
C GLU A 41 11.43 -15.61 -20.94
N LEU A 42 11.91 -16.84 -21.12
CA LEU A 42 11.75 -17.57 -22.37
C LEU A 42 10.27 -17.87 -22.63
N ALA A 43 9.55 -18.39 -21.63
CA ALA A 43 8.12 -18.67 -21.74
C ALA A 43 7.32 -17.41 -22.11
N MET A 44 7.63 -16.26 -21.50
CA MET A 44 6.99 -14.97 -21.80
C MET A 44 7.35 -14.41 -23.19
N LYS A 45 8.48 -14.82 -23.79
CA LYS A 45 8.85 -14.45 -25.16
C LYS A 45 8.15 -15.31 -26.20
N GLU A 46 7.87 -16.58 -25.87
CA GLU A 46 7.25 -17.54 -26.78
C GLU A 46 5.72 -17.52 -26.74
N GLY A 47 5.13 -16.94 -25.70
CA GLY A 47 3.68 -16.82 -25.51
C GLY A 47 3.33 -16.29 -24.13
N VAL A 48 2.07 -16.43 -23.72
CA VAL A 48 1.66 -16.09 -22.35
C VAL A 48 1.97 -17.26 -21.43
N ALA A 49 2.81 -17.01 -20.43
CA ALA A 49 3.33 -18.03 -19.51
C ALA A 49 2.26 -18.54 -18.55
N VAL A 50 2.24 -19.86 -18.32
CA VAL A 50 1.28 -20.53 -17.44
C VAL A 50 1.99 -21.13 -16.23
N VAL A 51 1.37 -21.00 -15.06
CA VAL A 51 1.93 -21.47 -13.79
C VAL A 51 0.93 -22.31 -13.01
N ALA A 52 1.46 -23.27 -12.24
CA ALA A 52 0.79 -23.83 -11.10
C ALA A 52 1.16 -22.97 -9.88
N TYR A 53 0.18 -22.30 -9.31
CA TYR A 53 0.30 -21.46 -8.12
C TYR A 53 -0.53 -22.05 -6.98
N SER A 54 0.11 -22.32 -5.84
CA SER A 54 -0.52 -22.77 -4.59
C SER A 54 0.19 -22.14 -3.38
N CYS A 55 -0.29 -22.47 -2.19
CA CYS A 55 0.36 -22.09 -0.92
C CYS A 55 1.75 -22.72 -0.73
N ASP A 56 2.07 -23.79 -1.45
CA ASP A 56 3.40 -24.43 -1.43
C ASP A 56 4.36 -23.80 -2.45
N GLY A 57 3.84 -22.93 -3.34
CA GLY A 57 4.65 -22.10 -4.20
C GLY A 57 4.17 -21.97 -5.65
N ILE A 58 5.08 -21.52 -6.51
CA ILE A 58 4.85 -21.28 -7.93
C ILE A 58 5.76 -22.20 -8.73
N ARG A 59 5.16 -22.88 -9.70
CA ARG A 59 5.88 -23.71 -10.66
C ARG A 59 5.47 -23.30 -12.06
N LEU A 60 6.45 -22.83 -12.83
CA LEU A 60 6.29 -22.61 -14.27
C LEU A 60 6.00 -23.94 -14.96
N LEU A 61 4.93 -23.97 -15.77
CA LEU A 61 4.62 -25.09 -16.64
C LEU A 61 5.31 -24.82 -17.99
N LYS A 62 6.56 -25.24 -18.13
CA LYS A 62 7.43 -24.90 -19.27
C LYS A 62 6.83 -25.29 -20.64
N ASP A 63 6.08 -26.39 -20.67
CA ASP A 63 5.47 -26.92 -21.89
C ASP A 63 3.99 -26.50 -22.04
N CYS A 64 3.51 -25.55 -21.23
CA CYS A 64 2.15 -25.03 -21.27
C CYS A 64 2.17 -23.53 -21.55
N ARG A 65 1.41 -23.11 -22.57
CA ARG A 65 1.30 -21.70 -22.94
C ARG A 65 -0.09 -21.34 -23.42
N ILE A 66 -0.35 -20.04 -23.45
CA ILE A 66 -1.49 -19.46 -24.16
C ILE A 66 -0.95 -18.60 -25.29
N ASP A 67 -1.59 -18.64 -26.46
CA ASP A 67 -1.21 -17.77 -27.58
C ASP A 67 -1.44 -16.31 -27.17
N GLY A 68 -0.41 -15.48 -27.33
CA GLY A 68 -0.48 -14.06 -27.01
C GLY A 68 0.90 -13.46 -26.83
N GLU A 69 0.96 -12.14 -26.79
CA GLU A 69 2.21 -11.40 -26.61
C GLU A 69 2.08 -10.44 -25.42
N TYR A 70 3.24 -9.93 -24.97
CA TYR A 70 3.32 -8.90 -23.96
C TYR A 70 3.72 -7.56 -24.59
N GLY A 71 2.93 -6.52 -24.34
CA GLY A 71 3.33 -5.14 -24.60
C GLY A 71 4.10 -4.58 -23.41
N PHE A 72 5.09 -3.72 -23.68
CA PHE A 72 5.79 -2.95 -22.65
C PHE A 72 5.21 -1.53 -22.55
N LEU A 73 5.02 -1.08 -21.31
CA LEU A 73 4.63 0.28 -20.96
C LEU A 73 5.72 0.87 -20.07
N GLY A 74 6.43 1.88 -20.59
CA GLY A 74 7.44 2.60 -19.84
C GLY A 74 6.85 3.40 -18.69
N MET A 75 7.65 3.61 -17.64
CA MET A 75 7.31 4.52 -16.55
C MET A 75 8.54 5.32 -16.11
N THR A 76 8.31 6.40 -15.37
CA THR A 76 9.40 7.14 -14.74
C THR A 76 10.16 6.21 -13.81
N ARG A 77 11.49 6.17 -13.97
CA ARG A 77 12.38 5.31 -13.17
C ARG A 77 12.14 5.56 -11.68
N ARG A 78 11.87 4.49 -10.93
CA ARG A 78 11.70 4.52 -9.47
C ARG A 78 12.65 3.54 -8.81
N GLU A 79 13.30 3.97 -7.75
CA GLU A 79 14.16 3.12 -6.92
C GLU A 79 13.43 2.80 -5.63
N GLN A 80 13.49 1.55 -5.20
CA GLN A 80 12.87 1.07 -3.97
C GLN A 80 13.80 0.07 -3.28
N VAL A 81 13.84 0.12 -1.94
CA VAL A 81 14.49 -0.90 -1.12
C VAL A 81 13.43 -1.51 -0.21
N VAL A 82 13.22 -2.82 -0.35
CA VAL A 82 12.40 -3.60 0.58
C VAL A 82 13.34 -4.33 1.53
N ARG A 83 13.27 -4.00 2.80
CA ARG A 83 14.06 -4.63 3.86
C ARG A 83 13.19 -5.64 4.60
N LEU A 84 13.63 -6.88 4.75
CA LEU A 84 12.97 -7.92 5.53
C LEU A 84 13.80 -8.18 6.79
N GLU A 85 13.20 -7.96 7.96
CA GLU A 85 13.95 -7.86 9.22
C GLU A 85 13.92 -9.13 10.07
N ASN A 86 12.99 -10.04 9.77
CA ASN A 86 12.80 -11.28 10.51
C ASN A 86 12.29 -12.40 9.59
N ALA A 87 12.32 -13.62 10.10
CA ALA A 87 11.93 -14.83 9.36
C ALA A 87 10.44 -14.82 8.94
N ASP A 88 9.57 -14.12 9.67
CA ASP A 88 8.15 -14.02 9.35
C ASP A 88 7.91 -13.10 8.15
N GLU A 89 8.58 -11.94 8.11
CA GLU A 89 8.62 -11.05 6.95
C GLU A 89 9.24 -11.72 5.72
N VAL A 90 10.33 -12.47 5.91
CA VAL A 90 10.96 -13.21 4.81
C VAL A 90 9.99 -14.23 4.24
N ARG A 91 9.32 -15.04 5.06
CA ARG A 91 8.33 -16.02 4.58
C ARG A 91 7.11 -15.36 3.94
N ALA A 92 6.63 -14.25 4.49
CA ALA A 92 5.44 -13.56 3.98
C ALA A 92 5.68 -12.88 2.62
N ASN A 93 6.92 -12.43 2.34
CA ASN A 93 7.25 -11.70 1.12
C ASN A 93 8.06 -12.52 0.10
N LEU A 94 8.64 -13.64 0.52
CA LEU A 94 9.38 -14.59 -0.32
C LEU A 94 8.83 -16.02 -0.10
N PRO A 95 7.60 -16.32 -0.54
CA PRO A 95 6.94 -17.60 -0.26
C PRO A 95 7.67 -18.85 -0.80
N LEU A 96 8.58 -18.73 -1.77
CA LEU A 96 9.28 -19.86 -2.42
C LEU A 96 10.66 -20.16 -1.83
N SER A 97 11.41 -19.11 -1.49
CA SER A 97 12.77 -19.18 -0.97
C SER A 97 12.85 -18.85 0.52
N GLY A 98 11.77 -18.31 1.09
CA GLY A 98 11.71 -17.81 2.46
C GLY A 98 11.94 -18.88 3.53
N GLY A 99 11.72 -20.16 3.23
CA GLY A 99 12.11 -21.26 4.11
C GLY A 99 13.64 -21.42 4.23
N SER A 100 14.36 -21.35 3.10
CA SER A 100 15.83 -21.44 3.07
C SER A 100 16.53 -20.16 3.50
N VAL A 101 15.99 -19.00 3.10
CA VAL A 101 16.57 -17.68 3.38
C VAL A 101 16.15 -17.17 4.77
N GLY A 102 14.91 -17.44 5.19
CA GLY A 102 14.37 -17.00 6.48
C GLY A 102 15.03 -17.67 7.68
N GLY A 103 15.52 -18.90 7.54
CA GLY A 103 16.31 -19.56 8.59
C GLY A 103 17.66 -18.88 8.88
N GLU A 104 18.18 -18.10 7.93
CA GLU A 104 19.43 -17.35 8.05
C GLU A 104 19.21 -15.87 8.46
N VAL A 105 17.97 -15.38 8.32
CA VAL A 105 17.54 -14.06 8.79
C VAL A 105 17.04 -14.18 10.23
N GLY A 106 18.00 -14.06 11.14
CA GLY A 106 17.80 -14.11 12.58
C GLY A 106 19.11 -13.82 13.30
N ARG A 107 19.05 -13.10 14.43
CA ARG A 107 20.18 -12.52 15.19
C ARG A 107 20.78 -11.22 14.63
N GLY A 108 19.96 -10.27 14.19
CA GLY A 108 20.40 -8.92 13.82
C GLY A 108 20.83 -8.73 12.37
N THR A 109 20.59 -9.74 11.53
CA THR A 109 20.75 -9.68 10.07
C THR A 109 19.44 -9.28 9.39
N THR A 110 19.53 -8.56 8.27
CA THR A 110 18.38 -8.23 7.39
C THR A 110 18.60 -8.82 6.01
N LEU A 111 17.51 -8.98 5.26
CA LEU A 111 17.56 -9.18 3.82
C LEU A 111 17.09 -7.89 3.15
N ASP A 112 17.98 -7.21 2.42
CA ASP A 112 17.63 -6.02 1.67
C ASP A 112 17.47 -6.38 0.19
N ILE A 113 16.33 -6.01 -0.40
CA ILE A 113 15.99 -6.19 -1.81
C ILE A 113 15.92 -4.81 -2.44
N ALA A 114 16.92 -4.43 -3.22
CA ALA A 114 16.93 -3.19 -3.96
C ALA A 114 16.39 -3.41 -5.38
N MET A 115 15.53 -2.50 -5.84
CA MET A 115 14.85 -2.59 -7.12
C MET A 115 14.89 -1.24 -7.83
N VAL A 116 15.13 -1.28 -9.13
CA VAL A 116 14.97 -0.16 -10.06
C VAL A 116 13.87 -0.53 -11.03
N MET A 117 12.74 0.17 -10.95
CA MET A 117 11.57 -0.08 -11.79
C MET A 117 11.55 0.91 -12.95
N VAL A 118 11.35 0.41 -14.18
CA VAL A 118 11.39 1.23 -15.40
C VAL A 118 10.16 1.06 -16.29
N GLY A 119 9.31 0.06 -16.01
CA GLY A 119 8.06 -0.13 -16.72
C GLY A 119 7.32 -1.38 -16.27
N LYS A 120 6.25 -1.70 -16.99
CA LYS A 120 5.50 -2.94 -16.83
C LYS A 120 5.32 -3.61 -18.19
N THR A 121 5.39 -4.93 -18.23
CA THR A 121 4.93 -5.74 -19.35
C THR A 121 3.54 -6.27 -19.04
N ARG A 122 2.66 -6.34 -20.05
CA ARG A 122 1.29 -6.84 -19.87
C ARG A 122 0.77 -7.46 -21.16
N THR A 123 0.06 -8.58 -21.03
CA THR A 123 -0.67 -9.17 -22.16
C THR A 123 -2.04 -8.51 -22.34
N THR A 124 -2.53 -8.48 -23.58
CA THR A 124 -3.88 -8.02 -23.94
C THR A 124 -4.95 -9.09 -23.76
N LEU A 125 -4.58 -10.33 -23.41
CA LEU A 125 -5.53 -11.40 -23.14
C LEU A 125 -6.47 -11.04 -21.99
N ASP A 126 -7.76 -11.14 -22.26
CA ASP A 126 -8.82 -10.92 -21.28
C ASP A 126 -9.42 -12.26 -20.85
N GLN A 127 -9.16 -12.65 -19.59
CA GLN A 127 -9.65 -13.88 -18.93
C GLN A 127 -9.61 -15.16 -19.79
N PRO A 128 -8.42 -15.72 -20.08
CA PRO A 128 -8.29 -17.00 -20.78
C PRO A 128 -8.92 -18.15 -19.97
N THR A 129 -9.44 -19.12 -20.71
CA THR A 129 -10.06 -20.34 -20.20
C THR A 129 -9.12 -21.54 -20.37
N ARG A 130 -9.53 -22.70 -19.86
CA ARG A 130 -8.78 -23.94 -20.06
C ARG A 130 -8.69 -24.41 -21.52
N GLU A 131 -9.57 -23.92 -22.41
CA GLU A 131 -9.56 -24.28 -23.84
C GLU A 131 -8.45 -23.55 -24.61
N ASP A 132 -7.99 -22.40 -24.10
CA ASP A 132 -6.93 -21.58 -24.70
C ASP A 132 -5.51 -22.13 -24.42
N LEU A 133 -5.42 -23.13 -23.54
CA LEU A 133 -4.19 -23.74 -23.10
C LEU A 133 -3.62 -24.69 -24.17
N LYS A 134 -2.35 -24.53 -24.50
CA LYS A 134 -1.64 -25.36 -25.48
C LYS A 134 -0.44 -26.06 -24.86
N GLY A 135 -0.33 -27.35 -25.18
CA GLY A 135 0.75 -28.22 -24.69
C GLY A 135 0.36 -28.98 -23.42
N SER A 136 1.35 -29.24 -22.56
CA SER A 136 1.18 -30.07 -21.37
C SER A 136 0.79 -29.22 -20.16
N CYS A 137 -0.51 -28.96 -20.01
CA CYS A 137 -1.06 -27.98 -19.07
C CYS A 137 -1.67 -28.57 -17.78
N ASP A 138 -1.32 -29.82 -17.45
CA ASP A 138 -1.81 -30.47 -16.24
C ASP A 138 -1.36 -29.71 -14.98
N GLY A 139 -2.32 -29.34 -14.15
CA GLY A 139 -2.10 -28.54 -12.93
C GLY A 139 -2.00 -27.03 -13.17
N ALA A 140 -2.34 -26.52 -14.36
CA ALA A 140 -2.45 -25.08 -14.59
C ALA A 140 -3.52 -24.45 -13.69
N THR A 141 -3.14 -23.41 -12.95
CA THR A 141 -4.07 -22.64 -12.10
C THR A 141 -4.12 -21.17 -12.50
N HIS A 142 -2.99 -20.58 -12.88
CA HIS A 142 -2.88 -19.17 -13.21
C HIS A 142 -2.05 -18.96 -14.49
N TYR A 143 -2.22 -17.80 -15.11
CA TYR A 143 -1.33 -17.30 -16.15
C TYR A 143 -0.68 -15.99 -15.72
N VAL A 144 0.48 -15.68 -16.31
CA VAL A 144 1.20 -14.42 -16.07
C VAL A 144 0.53 -13.33 -16.90
N ARG A 145 -0.29 -12.49 -16.27
CA ARG A 145 -0.96 -11.35 -16.92
C ARG A 145 0.04 -10.25 -17.27
N GLY A 146 1.09 -10.09 -16.47
CA GLY A 146 2.12 -9.10 -16.68
C GLY A 146 3.23 -9.18 -15.65
N ALA A 147 4.22 -8.31 -15.79
CA ALA A 147 5.29 -8.15 -14.83
C ALA A 147 5.72 -6.68 -14.71
N LEU A 148 6.08 -6.27 -13.50
CA LEU A 148 6.91 -5.08 -13.28
C LEU A 148 8.34 -5.41 -13.73
N VAL A 149 8.98 -4.52 -14.50
CA VAL A 149 10.31 -4.79 -15.07
C VAL A 149 11.35 -3.73 -14.70
N GLY A 150 12.61 -4.15 -14.67
CA GLY A 150 13.78 -3.30 -14.49
C GLY A 150 15.02 -4.07 -14.08
N ALA A 151 15.62 -3.72 -12.94
CA ALA A 151 16.74 -4.45 -12.35
C ALA A 151 16.56 -4.60 -10.83
N PHE A 152 17.11 -5.65 -10.24
CA PHE A 152 17.09 -5.85 -8.79
C PHE A 152 18.35 -6.54 -8.29
N ALA A 153 18.64 -6.35 -7.01
CA ALA A 153 19.64 -7.13 -6.30
C ALA A 153 19.19 -7.40 -4.85
N MET A 154 19.45 -8.61 -4.38
CA MET A 154 19.35 -8.98 -2.99
C MET A 154 20.73 -9.02 -2.35
N ASP A 155 20.82 -8.45 -1.16
CA ASP A 155 22.03 -8.54 -0.36
C ASP A 155 21.69 -8.69 1.12
N ARG A 156 22.55 -9.39 1.85
CA ARG A 156 22.40 -9.56 3.31
C ARG A 156 22.95 -8.31 4.01
N GLY A 157 22.14 -7.75 4.89
CA GLY A 157 22.45 -6.54 5.65
C GLY A 157 22.54 -6.81 7.15
N SER A 158 22.83 -5.75 7.90
CA SER A 158 22.67 -5.73 9.35
C SER A 158 21.54 -4.77 9.73
N GLN A 159 20.79 -5.11 10.78
CA GLN A 159 19.71 -4.24 11.29
C GLN A 159 20.22 -2.85 11.70
N ALA A 160 21.51 -2.73 12.06
CA ALA A 160 22.12 -1.48 12.49
C ALA A 160 22.44 -0.47 11.36
N LYS A 161 22.43 -0.90 10.09
CA LYS A 161 22.81 -0.02 8.96
C LYS A 161 21.78 -0.11 7.83
N VAL A 162 21.10 1.00 7.53
CA VAL A 162 20.29 1.16 6.32
C VAL A 162 21.23 1.39 5.13
N ARG A 163 21.05 0.62 4.05
CA ARG A 163 21.83 0.74 2.82
C ARG A 163 20.95 1.31 1.72
N ALA A 164 21.47 2.29 0.98
CA ALA A 164 20.77 2.85 -0.16
C ALA A 164 20.67 1.82 -1.30
N ALA A 165 19.66 1.96 -2.17
CA ALA A 165 19.52 1.11 -3.35
C ALA A 165 20.82 1.04 -4.15
N ALA A 166 21.47 2.19 -4.38
CA ALA A 166 22.75 2.29 -5.06
C ALA A 166 23.89 1.47 -4.42
N GLU A 167 23.96 1.36 -3.08
CA GLU A 167 24.98 0.55 -2.39
C GLU A 167 24.73 -0.95 -2.58
N ILE A 168 23.46 -1.36 -2.51
CA ILE A 168 23.03 -2.76 -2.69
C ILE A 168 23.20 -3.20 -4.16
N LEU A 169 22.83 -2.32 -5.09
CA LEU A 169 22.93 -2.51 -6.54
C LEU A 169 24.36 -2.33 -7.08
N GLY A 170 25.34 -1.99 -6.22
CA GLY A 170 26.74 -1.81 -6.63
C GLY A 170 27.01 -0.55 -7.46
N MET A 171 26.12 0.44 -7.43
CA MET A 171 26.21 1.70 -8.16
C MET A 171 26.91 2.78 -7.32
N GLY A 172 28.24 2.72 -7.17
CA GLY A 172 28.99 3.73 -6.40
C GLY A 172 30.51 3.69 -6.59
N ALA A 173 31.18 4.83 -6.35
CA ALA A 173 32.63 5.01 -6.57
C ALA A 173 33.54 4.41 -5.48
N SER A 174 33.02 3.62 -4.55
CA SER A 174 33.82 2.98 -3.52
C SER A 174 34.34 1.63 -4.01
N THR A 175 35.60 1.63 -4.47
CA THR A 175 36.46 0.45 -4.51
C THR A 175 36.67 -0.07 -3.09
N SER A 176 35.80 -0.96 -2.64
CA SER A 176 36.17 -1.97 -1.65
C SER A 176 35.80 -3.32 -2.21
N SER A 177 36.78 -3.93 -2.87
CA SER A 177 36.84 -5.37 -3.11
C SER A 177 36.82 -6.10 -1.76
N SER A 178 35.63 -6.34 -1.23
CA SER A 178 35.42 -7.48 -0.34
C SER A 178 34.75 -8.55 -1.18
N SER A 179 35.38 -9.71 -1.23
CA SER A 179 35.03 -10.94 -1.92
C SER A 179 33.65 -11.53 -1.53
N SER A 180 32.57 -10.77 -1.68
CA SER A 180 31.18 -11.17 -1.42
C SER A 180 30.26 -10.91 -2.60
N GLU A 181 30.80 -10.63 -3.80
CA GLU A 181 30.02 -10.57 -5.04
C GLU A 181 29.39 -11.92 -5.41
N SER A 182 29.97 -13.04 -4.94
CA SER A 182 29.60 -14.39 -5.38
C SER A 182 28.26 -14.94 -4.84
N ASN A 183 27.62 -14.26 -3.87
CA ASN A 183 26.37 -14.74 -3.26
C ASN A 183 25.20 -13.75 -3.39
N ARG A 184 25.31 -12.72 -4.23
CA ARG A 184 24.20 -11.79 -4.49
C ARG A 184 23.24 -12.39 -5.50
N ASN A 185 21.97 -12.49 -5.14
CA ASN A 185 20.93 -12.87 -6.08
C ASN A 185 20.43 -11.59 -6.77
N GLN A 186 20.74 -11.42 -8.05
CA GLN A 186 20.43 -10.21 -8.82
C GLN A 186 19.92 -10.52 -10.23
N ASP A 187 19.31 -9.54 -10.87
CA ASP A 187 18.92 -9.57 -12.28
C ASP A 187 18.86 -8.17 -12.89
N GLY A 188 19.10 -8.11 -14.19
CA GLY A 188 19.29 -6.86 -14.92
C GLY A 188 20.53 -6.06 -14.49
N ASP A 189 20.87 -5.02 -15.26
CA ASP A 189 21.92 -4.06 -14.95
C ASP A 189 21.30 -2.72 -14.50
N PRO A 190 21.42 -2.39 -13.20
CA PRO A 190 20.93 -1.12 -12.64
C PRO A 190 21.54 0.14 -13.27
N SER A 191 22.77 0.05 -13.81
CA SER A 191 23.43 1.16 -14.50
C SER A 191 22.76 1.49 -15.82
N ASP A 192 22.29 0.47 -16.54
CA ASP A 192 21.58 0.64 -17.82
C ASP A 192 20.17 1.17 -17.64
N CYS A 193 19.56 0.95 -16.46
CA CYS A 193 18.27 1.54 -16.10
C CYS A 193 18.27 3.07 -16.07
N LYS A 194 19.43 3.73 -16.04
CA LYS A 194 19.54 5.20 -16.08
C LYS A 194 18.96 5.83 -17.33
N ASN A 195 18.93 5.10 -18.44
CA ASN A 195 18.46 5.57 -19.73
C ASN A 195 16.99 5.21 -19.99
N ALA A 196 16.26 4.73 -18.98
CA ALA A 196 14.84 4.43 -19.10
C ALA A 196 14.02 5.71 -19.34
N SER A 197 13.04 5.60 -20.24
CA SER A 197 12.09 6.67 -20.55
C SER A 197 10.66 6.12 -20.48
N PRO A 198 9.69 6.89 -19.93
CA PRO A 198 8.28 6.51 -19.93
C PRO A 198 7.71 6.28 -21.33
N ASP A 199 8.22 7.02 -22.32
CA ASP A 199 7.70 6.99 -23.70
C ASP A 199 8.36 5.89 -24.56
N SER A 200 9.34 5.17 -24.02
CA SER A 200 10.03 4.11 -24.76
C SER A 200 9.13 2.88 -24.91
N PRO A 201 9.04 2.27 -26.11
CA PRO A 201 8.24 1.08 -26.35
C PRO A 201 8.90 -0.22 -25.86
N LYS A 202 10.11 -0.13 -25.27
CA LYS A 202 10.85 -1.26 -24.71
C LYS A 202 11.77 -0.79 -23.57
N PRO A 203 12.12 -1.67 -22.62
CA PRO A 203 13.11 -1.34 -21.60
C PRO A 203 14.50 -1.13 -22.20
N PRO A 204 15.41 -0.37 -21.53
CA PRO A 204 16.82 -0.32 -21.90
C PRO A 204 17.44 -1.71 -21.96
N SER A 205 18.52 -1.86 -22.75
CA SER A 205 19.30 -3.10 -22.78
C SER A 205 19.69 -3.50 -21.36
N GLN A 206 19.50 -4.76 -21.02
CA GLN A 206 19.79 -5.30 -19.68
C GLN A 206 18.99 -4.69 -18.51
N CYS A 207 18.05 -3.77 -18.70
CA CYS A 207 17.15 -3.27 -17.65
C CYS A 207 15.69 -3.70 -17.88
N GLY A 208 15.49 -4.97 -18.24
CA GLY A 208 14.18 -5.53 -18.57
C GLY A 208 13.79 -6.73 -17.72
N ALA A 209 14.54 -7.01 -16.64
CA ALA A 209 14.31 -8.20 -15.84
C ALA A 209 12.95 -8.12 -15.12
N PRO A 210 12.15 -9.19 -15.09
CA PRO A 210 10.91 -9.23 -14.35
C PRO A 210 11.19 -9.20 -12.84
N ILE A 211 10.61 -8.21 -12.15
CA ILE A 211 10.78 -7.98 -10.71
C ILE A 211 9.61 -8.56 -9.92
N ARG A 212 8.39 -8.31 -10.39
CA ARG A 212 7.14 -8.74 -9.73
C ARG A 212 6.14 -9.18 -10.78
N LEU A 213 5.62 -10.40 -10.66
CA LEU A 213 4.59 -10.90 -11.59
C LEU A 213 3.22 -10.43 -11.13
N VAL A 214 2.31 -10.34 -12.09
CA VAL A 214 0.88 -10.24 -11.87
C VAL A 214 0.28 -11.52 -12.42
N LEU A 215 -0.11 -12.43 -11.52
CA LEU A 215 -0.78 -13.68 -11.86
C LEU A 215 -2.29 -13.48 -11.82
N GLN A 216 -2.98 -14.12 -12.74
CA GLN A 216 -4.43 -14.15 -12.77
C GLN A 216 -4.91 -15.59 -12.98
N ALA A 217 -5.95 -15.99 -12.26
CA ALA A 217 -6.52 -17.32 -12.36
C ALA A 217 -7.05 -17.60 -13.78
N ILE A 218 -6.86 -18.83 -14.24
CA ILE A 218 -7.44 -19.31 -15.50
C ILE A 218 -8.90 -19.67 -15.23
N ALA A 219 -9.83 -19.12 -16.00
CA ALA A 219 -11.26 -19.35 -15.79
C ALA A 219 -11.62 -20.83 -16.04
N ALA A 220 -12.46 -21.40 -15.16
CA ALA A 220 -12.95 -22.77 -15.29
C ALA A 220 -13.98 -22.92 -16.42
N THR A 221 -14.73 -21.86 -16.74
CA THR A 221 -15.73 -21.79 -17.82
C THR A 221 -15.70 -20.39 -18.44
N ALA A 222 -16.02 -20.27 -19.72
CA ALA A 222 -16.19 -18.97 -20.37
C ALA A 222 -17.25 -18.12 -19.63
N PRO A 223 -17.00 -16.83 -19.38
CA PRO A 223 -18.02 -15.97 -18.78
C PRO A 223 -19.25 -15.91 -19.70
N PRO A 224 -20.47 -15.83 -19.16
CA PRO A 224 -21.65 -15.61 -19.99
C PRO A 224 -21.46 -14.30 -20.78
N GLU A 225 -21.77 -14.31 -22.08
CA GLU A 225 -21.80 -13.10 -22.91
C GLU A 225 -22.75 -12.09 -22.28
N VAL A 226 -22.21 -11.12 -21.54
CA VAL A 226 -22.95 -9.95 -21.09
C VAL A 226 -22.92 -8.95 -22.24
N GLU A 227 -24.08 -8.72 -22.86
CA GLU A 227 -24.29 -7.62 -23.79
C GLU A 227 -23.76 -6.32 -23.20
N LYS A 228 -22.84 -5.67 -23.91
CA LYS A 228 -22.18 -4.43 -23.50
C LYS A 228 -23.19 -3.33 -23.17
N PRO A 229 -23.10 -2.70 -21.99
CA PRO A 229 -23.54 -1.33 -21.83
C PRO A 229 -22.39 -0.36 -22.11
N VAL A 230 -22.77 0.74 -22.75
CA VAL A 230 -21.97 1.89 -23.17
C VAL A 230 -21.25 2.56 -21.99
N GLU A 231 -20.00 2.96 -22.24
CA GLU A 231 -19.17 3.92 -21.49
C GLU A 231 -19.30 3.89 -19.96
N ALA A 232 -18.64 2.92 -19.34
CA ALA A 232 -18.05 3.11 -18.02
C ALA A 232 -16.52 3.07 -18.19
N THR A 233 -15.85 4.18 -17.86
CA THR A 233 -14.42 4.18 -17.58
C THR A 233 -14.13 3.02 -16.62
N PRO A 234 -13.13 2.15 -16.89
CA PRO A 234 -12.86 1.04 -15.99
C PRO A 234 -12.33 1.61 -14.68
N SER A 235 -13.20 1.63 -13.67
CA SER A 235 -12.78 1.73 -12.28
C SER A 235 -11.97 0.48 -12.00
N MET A 236 -10.65 0.64 -11.95
CA MET A 236 -9.76 -0.37 -11.42
C MET A 236 -10.14 -0.55 -9.95
N ALA A 237 -10.95 -1.57 -9.65
CA ALA A 237 -11.07 -2.07 -8.31
C ALA A 237 -9.65 -2.43 -7.84
N VAL A 238 -9.13 -1.65 -6.90
CA VAL A 238 -7.87 -1.94 -6.23
C VAL A 238 -8.14 -3.19 -5.40
N VAL A 239 -7.57 -4.32 -5.81
CA VAL A 239 -7.53 -5.52 -4.99
C VAL A 239 -6.50 -5.24 -3.89
N GLU A 240 -6.95 -5.16 -2.65
CA GLU A 240 -6.07 -4.94 -1.51
C GLU A 240 -5.03 -6.08 -1.42
N PRO A 241 -3.75 -5.78 -1.18
CA PRO A 241 -2.74 -6.81 -0.97
C PRO A 241 -3.05 -7.58 0.33
N VAL A 242 -3.40 -8.86 0.20
CA VAL A 242 -3.76 -9.73 1.34
C VAL A 242 -2.49 -10.24 2.02
N CYS A 243 -2.24 -9.80 3.25
CA CYS A 243 -1.17 -10.34 4.09
C CYS A 243 -1.67 -11.52 4.96
N PRO A 244 -0.79 -12.47 5.33
CA PRO A 244 -1.12 -13.51 6.30
C PRO A 244 -1.64 -12.91 7.62
N LYS A 245 -2.56 -13.61 8.28
CA LYS A 245 -3.17 -13.17 9.54
C LYS A 245 -2.09 -12.88 10.59
N GLY A 246 -2.16 -11.69 11.18
CA GLY A 246 -1.16 -11.20 12.13
C GLY A 246 -0.05 -10.35 11.49
N LEU A 247 -0.05 -10.15 10.16
CA LEU A 247 0.78 -9.19 9.43
C LEU A 247 -0.08 -8.12 8.75
N VAL A 248 0.49 -6.93 8.51
CA VAL A 248 -0.14 -5.82 7.79
C VAL A 248 0.69 -5.44 6.57
N PHE A 249 0.04 -4.95 5.50
CA PHE A 249 0.75 -4.45 4.32
C PHE A 249 1.23 -3.01 4.59
N ALA A 250 2.54 -2.80 4.63
CA ALA A 250 3.16 -1.47 4.80
C ALA A 250 4.49 -1.42 4.02
N ASP A 251 4.85 -0.25 3.49
CA ASP A 251 6.10 -0.04 2.70
C ASP A 251 6.29 -1.02 1.52
N GLY A 252 5.20 -1.50 0.93
CA GLY A 252 5.21 -2.43 -0.20
C GLY A 252 5.47 -3.90 0.16
N LYS A 253 5.48 -4.26 1.45
CA LYS A 253 5.68 -5.62 2.00
C LYS A 253 4.65 -5.96 3.09
N CYS A 254 4.47 -7.25 3.37
CA CYS A 254 3.78 -7.72 4.58
C CYS A 254 4.74 -7.67 5.78
N THR A 255 4.33 -7.03 6.88
CA THR A 255 5.17 -6.78 8.06
C THR A 255 4.39 -7.04 9.36
N ASP A 256 5.10 -7.35 10.45
CA ASP A 256 4.49 -7.52 11.79
C ASP A 256 3.85 -6.19 12.22
N PRO A 257 2.64 -6.11 12.79
CA PRO A 257 2.06 -4.89 13.36
C PRO A 257 2.95 -4.21 14.41
N ALA A 258 3.75 -4.98 15.17
CA ALA A 258 4.76 -4.48 16.10
C ALA A 258 6.08 -4.10 15.39
N GLY A 259 6.41 -4.75 14.27
CA GLY A 259 7.48 -4.37 13.34
C GLY A 259 7.11 -3.25 12.35
N ALA A 260 5.82 -2.91 12.26
CA ALA A 260 5.25 -1.77 11.54
C ALA A 260 5.44 -0.46 12.31
N ALA A 261 6.24 -0.48 13.39
CA ALA A 261 6.99 0.69 13.78
C ALA A 261 8.05 0.95 12.69
N ALA A 262 7.61 1.44 11.54
CA ALA A 262 8.46 2.08 10.53
C ALA A 262 9.27 3.14 11.25
N TYR A 263 10.51 2.82 11.70
CA TYR A 263 11.30 3.56 12.70
C TYR A 263 10.66 4.90 13.03
N GLN A 264 9.66 4.87 13.91
CA GLN A 264 9.03 6.10 14.34
C GLN A 264 10.07 6.73 15.22
N CYS A 265 10.50 7.93 14.81
CA CYS A 265 11.39 8.69 15.63
C CYS A 265 10.83 8.80 17.05
N LYS A 266 11.74 8.96 18.02
CA LYS A 266 11.31 9.14 19.39
C LYS A 266 10.38 10.35 19.48
N ALA A 267 9.23 10.15 20.13
CA ALA A 267 8.23 11.20 20.26
C ALA A 267 8.84 12.46 20.88
N GLY A 268 8.76 13.58 20.14
CA GLY A 268 9.31 14.88 20.56
C GLY A 268 10.82 15.06 20.32
N ASP A 269 11.53 14.09 19.75
CA ASP A 269 12.95 14.20 19.37
C ASP A 269 13.05 14.63 17.90
N ALA A 270 13.09 15.93 17.66
CA ALA A 270 13.10 16.47 16.31
C ALA A 270 14.35 16.09 15.50
N ASP A 271 15.50 15.91 16.15
CA ASP A 271 16.73 15.54 15.46
C ASP A 271 16.69 14.08 15.01
N ASP A 272 16.16 13.17 15.84
CA ASP A 272 15.90 11.78 15.44
C ASP A 272 14.84 11.72 14.32
N CYS A 273 13.73 12.47 14.45
CA CYS A 273 12.70 12.54 13.40
C CYS A 273 13.24 13.03 12.06
N LYS A 274 14.09 14.05 12.08
CA LYS A 274 14.77 14.54 10.88
C LYS A 274 15.69 13.47 10.31
N ALA A 275 16.55 12.85 11.13
CA ALA A 275 17.49 11.84 10.68
C ALA A 275 16.78 10.61 10.05
N GLN A 276 15.66 10.16 10.62
CA GLN A 276 14.87 9.07 10.05
C GLN A 276 14.10 9.50 8.79
N CYS A 277 13.58 10.73 8.74
CA CYS A 277 12.97 11.27 7.53
C CYS A 277 13.98 11.34 6.37
N ASP A 278 15.20 11.82 6.62
CA ASP A 278 16.27 11.90 5.61
C ASP A 278 16.70 10.50 5.11
N ARG A 279 16.38 9.43 5.84
CA ARG A 279 16.57 8.02 5.44
C ARG A 279 15.38 7.44 4.66
N GLY A 280 14.34 8.23 4.41
CA GLY A 280 13.17 7.82 3.62
C GLY A 280 12.01 7.25 4.45
N HIS A 281 12.05 7.33 5.79
CA HIS A 281 10.93 6.87 6.62
C HIS A 281 9.78 7.89 6.60
N ALA A 282 8.72 7.58 5.85
CA ALA A 282 7.59 8.47 5.60
C ALA A 282 6.86 8.91 6.89
N GLY A 283 6.65 7.98 7.85
CA GLY A 283 6.07 8.30 9.16
C GLY A 283 6.87 9.32 9.95
N SER A 284 8.20 9.18 9.97
CA SER A 284 9.10 10.15 10.62
C SER A 284 9.13 11.49 9.89
N CYS A 285 8.99 11.50 8.56
CA CYS A 285 8.79 12.73 7.79
C CYS A 285 7.47 13.43 8.14
N ALA A 286 6.40 12.68 8.40
CA ALA A 286 5.15 13.25 8.89
C ALA A 286 5.34 13.87 10.30
N SER A 287 6.00 13.14 11.20
CA SER A 287 6.28 13.62 12.56
C SER A 287 7.10 14.91 12.58
N ILE A 288 8.26 14.96 11.92
CA ILE A 288 9.08 16.18 11.88
C ILE A 288 8.35 17.32 11.15
N GLY A 289 7.57 17.00 10.11
CA GLY A 289 6.76 17.97 9.40
C GLY A 289 5.73 18.65 10.31
N VAL A 290 5.01 17.87 11.12
CA VAL A 290 4.05 18.41 12.11
C VAL A 290 4.77 19.20 13.21
N MET A 291 5.91 18.73 13.71
CA MET A 291 6.70 19.46 14.72
C MET A 291 7.13 20.83 14.18
N LEU A 292 7.62 20.90 12.94
CA LEU A 292 8.01 22.14 12.28
C LEU A 292 6.80 23.04 11.97
N ALA A 293 5.64 22.48 11.65
CA ALA A 293 4.42 23.25 11.40
C ALA A 293 3.84 23.88 12.67
N THR A 294 3.91 23.17 13.79
CA THR A 294 3.30 23.58 15.08
C THR A 294 4.27 24.32 16.00
N GLY A 295 5.58 24.08 15.84
CA GLY A 295 6.60 24.55 16.78
C GLY A 295 6.71 23.69 18.05
N GLN A 296 6.06 22.52 18.10
CA GLN A 296 6.13 21.60 19.23
C GLN A 296 7.27 20.59 18.99
N GLY A 297 8.29 20.58 19.86
CA GLY A 297 9.44 19.68 19.72
C GLY A 297 10.52 20.15 18.73
N ALA A 298 10.21 21.09 17.84
CA ALA A 298 11.16 21.73 16.93
C ALA A 298 10.86 23.24 16.80
N ALA A 299 11.84 24.05 16.39
CA ALA A 299 11.58 25.44 16.03
C ALA A 299 10.61 25.49 14.84
N LYS A 300 9.56 26.32 14.94
CA LYS A 300 8.53 26.43 13.90
C LYS A 300 9.15 26.93 12.58
N ASP A 301 8.95 26.18 11.51
CA ASP A 301 9.43 26.46 10.16
C ASP A 301 8.47 25.83 9.14
N GLU A 302 7.48 26.60 8.70
CA GLU A 302 6.39 26.09 7.87
C GLU A 302 6.85 25.70 6.46
N GLY A 303 7.92 26.31 5.93
CA GLY A 303 8.50 25.93 4.64
C GLY A 303 9.12 24.54 4.69
N LYS A 304 9.92 24.25 5.73
CA LYS A 304 10.46 22.90 5.93
C LYS A 304 9.41 21.88 6.35
N ALA A 305 8.34 22.33 7.01
CA ALA A 305 7.19 21.48 7.30
C ALA A 305 6.57 20.99 5.98
N VAL A 306 6.31 21.90 5.03
CA VAL A 306 5.78 21.54 3.71
C VAL A 306 6.69 20.56 2.97
N GLU A 307 8.01 20.77 2.99
CA GLU A 307 8.96 19.83 2.39
C GLU A 307 8.89 18.44 3.02
N SER A 308 8.91 18.35 4.35
CA SER A 308 8.90 17.09 5.09
C SER A 308 7.57 16.35 4.91
N LEU A 309 6.44 17.06 5.00
CA LEU A 309 5.12 16.47 4.80
C LEU A 309 4.90 16.01 3.35
N ARG A 310 5.52 16.69 2.38
CA ARG A 310 5.53 16.20 0.98
C ARG A 310 6.29 14.90 0.85
N LYS A 311 7.49 14.78 1.44
CA LYS A 311 8.21 13.50 1.48
C LYS A 311 7.39 12.39 2.14
N ALA A 312 6.69 12.71 3.23
CA ALA A 312 5.79 11.75 3.90
C ALA A 312 4.64 11.30 2.99
N CYS A 313 3.91 12.25 2.40
CA CYS A 313 2.80 11.97 1.50
C CYS A 313 3.25 11.17 0.28
N ASP A 314 4.36 11.55 -0.36
CA ASP A 314 4.91 10.84 -1.50
C ASP A 314 5.44 9.44 -1.15
N GLY A 315 5.90 9.26 0.08
CA GLY A 315 6.29 7.98 0.67
C GLY A 315 5.12 7.11 1.13
N GLY A 316 3.86 7.52 0.92
CA GLY A 316 2.67 6.73 1.24
C GLY A 316 2.14 6.89 2.67
N GLU A 317 2.67 7.85 3.44
CA GLU A 317 2.11 8.19 4.76
C GLU A 317 0.90 9.12 4.60
N SER A 318 -0.30 8.55 4.75
CA SER A 318 -1.58 9.25 4.53
C SER A 318 -1.78 10.44 5.47
N ARG A 319 -1.32 10.36 6.72
CA ARG A 319 -1.35 11.51 7.67
C ARG A 319 -0.48 12.66 7.19
N GLY A 320 0.62 12.35 6.49
CA GLY A 320 1.48 13.33 5.83
C GLY A 320 0.74 14.09 4.73
N CYS A 321 -0.07 13.37 3.92
CA CYS A 321 -0.93 13.99 2.91
C CYS A 321 -2.00 14.89 3.54
N THR A 322 -2.67 14.46 4.60
CA THR A 322 -3.67 15.29 5.32
C THR A 322 -3.04 16.54 5.92
N ALA A 323 -1.88 16.42 6.58
CA ALA A 323 -1.19 17.57 7.15
C ALA A 323 -0.70 18.55 6.07
N LEU A 324 -0.16 18.03 4.94
CA LEU A 324 0.24 18.87 3.81
C LEU A 324 -0.96 19.57 3.17
N GLY A 325 -2.09 18.86 2.99
CA GLY A 325 -3.33 19.42 2.48
C GLY A 325 -3.83 20.56 3.36
N SER A 326 -3.74 20.41 4.68
CA SER A 326 -4.12 21.44 5.65
C SER A 326 -3.25 22.70 5.52
N LEU A 327 -1.93 22.54 5.47
CA LEU A 327 -1.02 23.68 5.26
C LEU A 327 -1.25 24.38 3.92
N THR A 328 -1.56 23.60 2.87
CA THR A 328 -1.82 24.12 1.53
C THR A 328 -3.16 24.87 1.47
N LEU A 329 -4.19 24.38 2.15
CA LEU A 329 -5.48 25.06 2.27
C LEU A 329 -5.36 26.37 3.07
N GLU A 330 -4.52 26.39 4.09
CA GLU A 330 -4.27 27.58 4.93
C GLU A 330 -3.26 28.56 4.30
N GLY A 331 -2.49 28.14 3.29
CA GLY A 331 -1.41 28.93 2.70
C GLY A 331 -0.20 29.11 3.64
N ARG A 332 0.10 28.10 4.46
CA ARG A 332 1.16 28.12 5.47
C ARG A 332 2.40 27.40 4.96
N GLY A 333 3.51 28.12 4.82
CA GLY A 333 4.73 27.59 4.22
C GLY A 333 4.62 27.27 2.72
N THR A 334 3.47 27.53 2.10
CA THR A 334 3.18 27.34 0.68
C THR A 334 2.07 28.30 0.23
N ALA A 335 1.83 28.40 -1.08
CA ALA A 335 0.72 29.22 -1.58
C ALA A 335 -0.63 28.58 -1.21
N LYS A 336 -1.62 29.41 -0.84
CA LYS A 336 -2.98 28.92 -0.59
C LYS A 336 -3.56 28.34 -1.88
N ASP A 337 -3.92 27.06 -1.86
CA ASP A 337 -4.55 26.37 -3.00
C ASP A 337 -5.51 25.28 -2.51
N ALA A 338 -6.80 25.57 -2.58
CA ALA A 338 -7.84 24.63 -2.16
C ALA A 338 -7.98 23.42 -3.10
N SER A 339 -7.67 23.57 -4.40
CA SER A 339 -7.74 22.46 -5.36
C SER A 339 -6.59 21.47 -5.14
N ALA A 340 -5.40 21.98 -4.87
CA ALA A 340 -4.26 21.15 -4.49
C ALA A 340 -4.51 20.46 -3.14
N ALA A 341 -5.08 21.18 -2.16
CA ALA A 341 -5.46 20.60 -0.88
C ALA A 341 -6.51 19.48 -1.04
N ALA A 342 -7.56 19.69 -1.84
CA ALA A 342 -8.56 18.66 -2.14
C ALA A 342 -7.93 17.40 -2.74
N THR A 343 -6.94 17.56 -3.63
CA THR A 343 -6.22 16.42 -4.22
C THR A 343 -5.41 15.65 -3.16
N LEU A 344 -4.78 16.36 -2.22
CA LEU A 344 -4.03 15.75 -1.12
C LEU A 344 -4.95 15.02 -0.12
N PHE A 345 -6.10 15.61 0.21
CA PHE A 345 -7.09 14.98 1.06
C PHE A 345 -7.76 13.76 0.40
N ASP A 346 -8.01 13.82 -0.91
CA ASP A 346 -8.53 12.68 -1.68
C ASP A 346 -7.54 11.52 -1.69
N ARG A 347 -6.24 11.79 -1.86
CA ARG A 347 -5.20 10.79 -1.69
C ARG A 347 -5.20 10.19 -0.28
N ALA A 348 -5.16 11.04 0.75
CA ALA A 348 -5.17 10.58 2.14
C ALA A 348 -6.40 9.72 2.47
N CYS A 349 -7.59 10.13 2.00
CA CYS A 349 -8.83 9.41 2.19
C CYS A 349 -8.83 8.04 1.51
N LYS A 350 -8.33 7.96 0.27
CA LYS A 350 -8.16 6.69 -0.47
C LYS A 350 -7.18 5.76 0.23
N ASP A 351 -6.18 6.32 0.89
CA ASP A 351 -5.20 5.59 1.70
C ASP A 351 -5.70 5.32 3.14
N GLY A 352 -7.00 5.51 3.40
CA GLY A 352 -7.65 5.14 4.66
C GLY A 352 -7.57 6.17 5.80
N ASP A 353 -7.05 7.38 5.56
CA ASP A 353 -7.04 8.44 6.58
C ASP A 353 -8.43 9.07 6.73
N ALA A 354 -9.07 8.74 7.85
CA ALA A 354 -10.39 9.26 8.22
C ALA A 354 -10.44 10.79 8.33
N ALA A 355 -9.37 11.43 8.80
CA ALA A 355 -9.30 12.89 8.87
C ALA A 355 -9.20 13.51 7.47
N GLY A 356 -8.43 12.88 6.58
CA GLY A 356 -8.36 13.23 5.17
C GLY A 356 -9.73 13.15 4.49
N CYS A 357 -10.49 12.08 4.74
CA CYS A 357 -11.86 11.96 4.23
C CYS A 357 -12.78 13.08 4.73
N GLY A 358 -12.72 13.41 6.03
CA GLY A 358 -13.54 14.48 6.60
C GLY A 358 -13.18 15.87 6.05
N MET A 359 -11.89 16.13 5.83
CA MET A 359 -11.42 17.39 5.24
C MET A 359 -11.83 17.52 3.77
N LEU A 360 -11.74 16.45 2.98
CA LEU A 360 -12.26 16.43 1.62
C LEU A 360 -13.78 16.63 1.59
N ALA A 361 -14.51 15.95 2.46
CA ALA A 361 -15.96 16.05 2.55
C ALA A 361 -16.41 17.51 2.74
N ARG A 362 -15.72 18.25 3.61
CA ARG A 362 -15.97 19.68 3.84
C ARG A 362 -15.72 20.51 2.59
N LEU A 363 -14.58 20.32 1.92
CA LEU A 363 -14.30 21.05 0.66
C LEU A 363 -15.34 20.76 -0.42
N VAL A 364 -15.80 19.51 -0.53
CA VAL A 364 -16.85 19.10 -1.48
C VAL A 364 -18.22 19.64 -1.09
N ALA A 365 -18.54 19.75 0.20
CA ALA A 365 -19.78 20.34 0.68
C ALA A 365 -19.85 21.85 0.40
N ASP A 366 -18.72 22.53 0.57
CA ASP A 366 -18.59 23.98 0.42
C ASP A 366 -18.29 24.41 -1.03
N GLY A 367 -17.83 23.49 -1.88
CA GLY A 367 -17.35 23.78 -3.23
C GLY A 367 -16.02 24.56 -3.26
N GLU A 368 -15.23 24.51 -2.17
CA GLU A 368 -13.94 25.20 -2.10
C GLU A 368 -12.85 24.35 -2.76
N GLY A 369 -12.34 24.78 -3.92
CA GLY A 369 -11.30 24.03 -4.65
C GLY A 369 -11.81 22.74 -5.34
N THR A 370 -13.11 22.51 -5.35
CA THR A 370 -13.80 21.39 -6.01
C THR A 370 -15.21 21.85 -6.42
N SER A 371 -15.88 21.09 -7.28
CA SER A 371 -17.32 21.27 -7.49
C SER A 371 -18.10 20.86 -6.24
N GLN A 372 -19.15 21.63 -5.93
CA GLN A 372 -20.05 21.35 -4.82
C GLN A 372 -20.87 20.09 -5.09
N ASP A 373 -20.82 19.12 -4.18
CA ASP A 373 -21.59 17.87 -4.28
C ASP A 373 -22.00 17.37 -2.88
N PRO A 374 -23.19 17.76 -2.40
CA PRO A 374 -23.66 17.38 -1.06
C PRO A 374 -23.80 15.86 -0.86
N ALA A 375 -24.11 15.09 -1.91
CA ALA A 375 -24.27 13.64 -1.81
C ALA A 375 -22.92 12.95 -1.66
N ARG A 376 -21.92 13.38 -2.45
CA ARG A 376 -20.55 12.91 -2.29
C ARG A 376 -19.96 13.32 -0.94
N ALA A 377 -20.21 14.56 -0.49
CA ALA A 377 -19.77 15.02 0.82
C ALA A 377 -20.34 14.17 1.96
N ALA A 378 -21.64 13.86 1.93
CA ALA A 378 -22.26 12.99 2.92
C ALA A 378 -21.63 11.58 2.95
N THR A 379 -21.32 11.02 1.78
CA THR A 379 -20.62 9.72 1.67
C THR A 379 -19.22 9.78 2.28
N LEU A 380 -18.46 10.85 2.00
CA LEU A 380 -17.13 11.04 2.55
C LEU A 380 -17.15 11.28 4.08
N PHE A 381 -18.13 12.01 4.61
CA PHE A 381 -18.32 12.17 6.05
C PHE A 381 -18.67 10.85 6.74
N GLN A 382 -19.50 10.00 6.10
CA GLN A 382 -19.78 8.65 6.60
C GLN A 382 -18.52 7.78 6.62
N GLN A 383 -17.69 7.83 5.56
CA GLN A 383 -16.40 7.13 5.53
C GLN A 383 -15.47 7.63 6.64
N ALA A 384 -15.36 8.95 6.82
CA ALA A 384 -14.59 9.56 7.91
C ALA A 384 -15.09 9.07 9.29
N CYS A 385 -16.40 9.04 9.50
CA CYS A 385 -17.00 8.54 10.73
C CYS A 385 -16.69 7.05 10.98
N GLN A 386 -16.77 6.21 9.93
CA GLN A 386 -16.41 4.79 10.00
C GLN A 386 -14.94 4.60 10.36
N GLY A 387 -14.05 5.46 9.84
CA GLY A 387 -12.64 5.50 10.19
C GLY A 387 -12.32 6.15 11.55
N GLY A 388 -13.34 6.50 12.35
CA GLY A 388 -13.16 7.03 13.71
C GLY A 388 -12.98 8.54 13.81
N TYR A 389 -13.14 9.29 12.71
CA TYR A 389 -13.13 10.75 12.75
C TYR A 389 -14.44 11.28 13.32
N VAL A 390 -14.40 11.70 14.59
CA VAL A 390 -15.57 12.10 15.38
C VAL A 390 -16.37 13.23 14.73
N ALA A 391 -15.70 14.27 14.21
CA ALA A 391 -16.37 15.37 13.53
C ALA A 391 -17.08 14.89 12.24
N GLY A 392 -16.52 13.91 11.54
CA GLY A 392 -17.17 13.27 10.40
C GLY A 392 -18.49 12.59 10.77
N CYS A 393 -18.59 12.00 11.98
CA CYS A 393 -19.85 11.45 12.47
C CYS A 393 -20.92 12.53 12.68
N ALA A 394 -20.53 13.70 13.22
CA ALA A 394 -21.46 14.80 13.43
C ALA A 394 -21.97 15.39 12.11
N GLU A 395 -21.07 15.60 11.14
CA GLU A 395 -21.45 16.13 9.82
C GLU A 395 -22.30 15.14 9.01
N ALA A 396 -21.96 13.85 9.06
CA ALA A 396 -22.78 12.79 8.46
C ALA A 396 -24.18 12.71 9.11
N ALA A 397 -24.26 12.87 10.43
CA ALA A 397 -25.54 12.90 11.15
C ALA A 397 -26.39 14.10 10.69
N SER A 398 -25.80 15.30 10.66
CA SER A 398 -26.47 16.53 10.22
C SER A 398 -27.03 16.43 8.80
N ALA A 399 -26.29 15.82 7.88
CA ALA A 399 -26.76 15.57 6.51
C ALA A 399 -27.98 14.62 6.45
N LEU A 400 -28.11 13.71 7.42
CA LEU A 400 -29.18 12.72 7.48
C LEU A 400 -30.38 13.14 8.34
N VAL A 401 -30.28 14.18 9.18
CA VAL A 401 -31.35 14.59 10.11
C VAL A 401 -32.71 14.75 9.44
N ALA A 402 -32.75 15.29 8.22
CA ALA A 402 -34.00 15.53 7.51
C ALA A 402 -34.55 14.29 6.79
N THR A 403 -33.68 13.36 6.36
CA THR A 403 -34.03 12.23 5.50
C THR A 403 -34.15 10.92 6.24
N ASP A 404 -33.28 10.68 7.24
CA ASP A 404 -33.27 9.51 8.10
C ASP A 404 -32.84 9.91 9.53
N PRO A 405 -33.79 10.40 10.34
CA PRO A 405 -33.46 10.86 11.68
C PRO A 405 -33.09 9.71 12.65
N ALA A 406 -33.42 8.46 12.33
CA ALA A 406 -33.00 7.32 13.15
C ALA A 406 -31.51 7.03 12.92
N ALA A 407 -31.08 6.96 11.66
CA ALA A 407 -29.66 6.82 11.32
C ALA A 407 -28.83 8.03 11.79
N ALA A 408 -29.39 9.25 11.72
CA ALA A 408 -28.75 10.44 12.26
C ALA A 408 -28.53 10.35 13.78
N ALA A 409 -29.49 9.83 14.54
CA ALA A 409 -29.35 9.64 15.98
C ALA A 409 -28.21 8.68 16.34
N ASP A 410 -28.06 7.58 15.60
CA ASP A 410 -26.95 6.63 15.80
C ASP A 410 -25.58 7.29 15.54
N LEU A 411 -25.48 8.13 14.50
CA LEU A 411 -24.27 8.88 14.19
C LEU A 411 -23.99 9.99 15.22
N PHE A 412 -25.01 10.71 15.69
CA PHE A 412 -24.87 11.68 16.78
C PHE A 412 -24.43 11.00 18.07
N LYS A 413 -24.93 9.80 18.36
CA LYS A 413 -24.47 9.00 19.50
C LYS A 413 -22.98 8.68 19.40
N ARG A 414 -22.52 8.21 18.23
CA ARG A 414 -21.09 7.94 17.99
C ARG A 414 -20.24 9.21 18.14
N ALA A 415 -20.70 10.34 17.62
CA ALA A 415 -20.03 11.62 17.77
C ALA A 415 -19.98 12.08 19.24
N CYS A 416 -21.09 11.94 19.97
CA CYS A 416 -21.20 12.27 21.40
C CYS A 416 -20.30 11.37 22.26
N ASP A 417 -20.25 10.07 21.98
CA ASP A 417 -19.36 9.12 22.64
C ASP A 417 -17.88 9.41 22.32
N GLY A 418 -17.61 10.00 21.15
CA GLY A 418 -16.32 10.57 20.78
C GLY A 418 -16.01 11.97 21.35
N GLY A 419 -16.87 12.52 22.21
CA GLY A 419 -16.67 13.80 22.89
C GLY A 419 -17.13 15.04 22.11
N HIS A 420 -17.89 14.88 21.02
CA HIS A 420 -18.47 16.02 20.31
C HIS A 420 -19.72 16.52 21.04
N GLY A 421 -19.55 17.55 21.88
CA GLY A 421 -20.61 18.02 22.79
C GLY A 421 -21.87 18.51 22.09
N ALA A 422 -21.74 19.20 20.95
CA ALA A 422 -22.90 19.62 20.15
C ALA A 422 -23.74 18.41 19.68
N SER A 423 -23.11 17.28 19.36
CA SER A 423 -23.85 16.05 19.01
C SER A 423 -24.56 15.44 20.21
N CYS A 424 -23.99 15.55 21.42
CA CYS A 424 -24.69 15.14 22.65
C CYS A 424 -25.96 15.97 22.86
N ASN A 425 -25.87 17.29 22.66
CA ASN A 425 -27.02 18.19 22.78
C ASN A 425 -28.10 17.86 21.75
N THR A 426 -27.73 17.73 20.47
CA THR A 426 -28.71 17.37 19.42
C THR A 426 -29.34 16.00 19.67
N LEU A 427 -28.58 15.00 20.10
CA LEU A 427 -29.13 13.69 20.47
C LEU A 427 -30.08 13.79 21.69
N GLY A 428 -29.74 14.64 22.67
CA GLY A 428 -30.60 14.94 23.81
C GLY A 428 -31.94 15.52 23.37
N GLU A 429 -31.93 16.50 22.46
CA GLU A 429 -33.14 17.10 21.89
C GLU A 429 -34.00 16.06 21.17
N MET A 430 -33.39 15.13 20.44
CA MET A 430 -34.09 14.03 19.76
C MET A 430 -34.81 13.11 20.76
N HIS A 431 -34.14 12.73 21.85
CA HIS A 431 -34.73 11.91 22.92
C HIS A 431 -35.77 12.66 23.77
N GLU A 432 -35.64 13.97 23.95
CA GLU A 432 -36.63 14.78 24.64
C GLU A 432 -37.91 14.94 23.80
N ALA A 433 -37.75 15.19 22.50
CA ALA A 433 -38.86 15.32 21.56
C ALA A 433 -39.53 13.98 21.24
N GLY A 434 -38.82 12.85 21.35
CA GLY A 434 -39.32 11.52 20.99
C GLY A 434 -39.59 11.35 19.50
N LYS A 435 -38.92 12.14 18.65
CA LYS A 435 -39.04 12.07 17.19
C LYS A 435 -37.98 11.11 16.66
N SER A 436 -38.42 10.01 16.03
CA SER A 436 -37.58 8.97 15.43
C SER A 436 -36.69 8.16 16.37
N VAL A 437 -36.53 8.59 17.63
CA VAL A 437 -35.96 7.83 18.74
C VAL A 437 -36.95 7.73 19.90
N ARG A 438 -36.78 6.74 20.77
CA ARG A 438 -37.62 6.57 21.96
C ARG A 438 -37.50 7.81 22.86
N LYS A 439 -38.65 8.39 23.22
CA LYS A 439 -38.72 9.49 24.18
C LYS A 439 -38.14 9.06 25.53
N ASP A 440 -37.07 9.71 25.96
CA ASP A 440 -36.41 9.45 27.24
C ASP A 440 -35.80 10.75 27.81
N PRO A 441 -36.57 11.50 28.61
CA PRO A 441 -36.11 12.77 29.18
C PRO A 441 -34.96 12.63 30.18
N ILE A 442 -34.82 11.45 30.83
CA ILE A 442 -33.73 11.20 31.78
C ILE A 442 -32.44 10.98 31.00
N PHE A 443 -32.50 10.17 29.94
CA PHE A 443 -31.37 9.99 29.03
C PHE A 443 -30.97 11.29 28.32
N ALA A 444 -31.94 12.08 27.88
CA ALA A 444 -31.69 13.41 27.31
C ALA A 444 -30.94 14.33 28.30
N SER A 445 -31.36 14.35 29.58
CA SER A 445 -30.68 15.13 30.62
C SER A 445 -29.23 14.70 30.84
N MET A 446 -28.94 13.40 30.77
CA MET A 446 -27.56 12.88 30.85
C MET A 446 -26.72 13.26 29.62
N LEU A 447 -27.33 13.30 28.43
CA LEU A 447 -26.67 13.75 27.21
C LEU A 447 -26.33 15.24 27.27
N TYR A 448 -27.24 16.10 27.75
CA TYR A 448 -26.96 17.53 27.95
C TYR A 448 -25.84 17.81 28.95
N GLN A 449 -25.61 16.93 29.92
CA GLN A 449 -24.48 17.05 30.84
C GLN A 449 -23.13 16.68 30.20
N ARG A 450 -23.17 15.94 29.09
CA ARG A 450 -21.98 15.55 28.31
C ARG A 450 -21.72 16.50 27.13
N GLY A 451 -22.70 17.33 26.77
CA GLY A 451 -22.62 18.35 25.74
C GLY A 451 -22.01 19.64 26.22
#